data_AF-A0A3P7JKR6-F1
#
_entry.id   AF-A0A3P7JKR6-F1
#
_cell.length_a   1.000
_cell.length_b   1.000
_cell.length_c   1.000
_cell.angle_alpha   90.00
_cell.angle_beta   90.00
_cell.angle_gamma   90.00
#
_symmetry.space_group_name_H-M   'P 1'
#
loop_
_entity.id
_entity.type
_entity.pdbx_description
1 polymer ?
#
loop_
_entity_poly.entity_id
_entity_poly.type
_entity_poly.pdbx_seq_one_letter_code
_entity_poly.pdbx_strand_id
1 'polypeptide(L)' 'MGKSIMKVIDEHYQMTEDYIFLCGRHETETMLGGPRKGEFHLIWKKFDDKYLILQDEYFSDARNP' A
#
# COMPACT_ATOMS: atom_id res chain seq x y z
N MET A 1 17.16 -1.78 12.00
CA MET A 1 16.29 -1.76 10.80
C MET A 1 16.82 -0.65 9.90
N GLY A 2 17.36 -0.98 8.72
CA GLY A 2 17.96 0.02 7.84
C GLY A 2 16.89 0.98 7.30
N LYS A 3 17.30 2.22 7.00
CA LYS A 3 16.42 3.22 6.36
C LYS A 3 15.96 2.67 5.01
N SER A 4 14.66 2.50 4.83
CA SER A 4 14.04 2.20 3.53
C SER A 4 13.37 3.46 2.98
N ILE A 5 13.43 3.63 1.66
CA ILE A 5 12.66 4.66 0.96
C ILE A 5 11.60 3.91 0.16
N MET A 6 10.33 4.18 0.45
CA MET A 6 9.21 3.65 -0.30
C MET A 6 8.66 4.74 -1.22
N LYS A 7 8.53 4.42 -2.50
CA LYS A 7 7.89 5.27 -3.49
C LYS A 7 6.61 4.59 -3.94
N VAL A 8 5.48 5.25 -3.73
CA VAL A 8 4.19 4.84 -4.30
C VAL A 8 4.12 5.28 -5.76
N ILE A 9 3.66 4.38 -6.63
CA ILE A 9 3.46 4.59 -8.07
C ILE A 9 2.09 4.02 -8.46
N ASP A 10 1.47 4.58 -9.50
CA ASP A 10 0.15 4.11 -9.98
C ASP A 10 -0.90 4.06 -8.85
N GLU A 11 -0.96 5.14 -8.06
CA GLU A 11 -1.91 5.28 -6.96
C GLU A 11 -3.31 5.60 -7.49
N HIS A 12 -4.31 4.88 -6.98
CA HIS A 12 -5.71 5.13 -7.22
C HIS A 12 -6.41 5.34 -5.90
N TYR A 13 -7.00 6.52 -5.74
CA TYR A 13 -7.79 6.91 -4.59
C TYR A 13 -9.25 7.07 -4.99
N GLN A 14 -10.15 6.42 -4.25
CA GLN A 14 -11.58 6.64 -4.38
C GLN A 14 -12.23 6.70 -2.99
N MET A 15 -13.20 7.60 -2.84
CA MET A 15 -13.92 7.80 -1.60
C MET A 15 -15.43 7.81 -1.85
N THR A 16 -16.17 7.23 -0.90
CA THR A 16 -17.62 7.34 -0.75
C THR A 16 -17.92 7.93 0.63
N GLU A 17 -19.19 8.06 1.00
CA GLU A 17 -19.57 8.54 2.33
C GLU A 17 -18.97 7.71 3.48
N ASP A 18 -18.93 6.38 3.30
CA ASP A 18 -18.56 5.44 4.36
C ASP A 18 -17.23 4.72 4.13
N TYR A 19 -16.65 4.82 2.93
CA TYR A 19 -15.47 4.05 2.55
C TYR A 19 -14.41 4.89 1.87
N ILE A 20 -13.15 4.57 2.17
CA ILE A 20 -11.98 4.98 1.40
C ILE A 20 -11.35 3.73 0.80
N PHE A 21 -11.04 3.79 -0.50
CA PHE A 21 -10.28 2.79 -1.24
C PHE A 21 -8.98 3.44 -1.69
N LEU A 22 -7.85 2.84 -1.32
CA LEU A 22 -6.54 3.22 -1.84
C LEU A 22 -5.84 1.96 -2.33
N CYS A 23 -5.49 1.93 -3.59
CA CYS A 23 -4.62 0.90 -4.12
C CYS A 23 -3.52 1.50 -4.97
N GLY A 24 -2.48 0.71 -5.19
CA GLY A 24 -1.41 1.11 -6.07
C GLY A 24 -0.23 0.17 -5.98
N ARG A 25 0.85 0.60 -6.59
CA ARG A 25 2.13 -0.09 -6.59
C ARG A 25 3.14 0.67 -5.75
N HIS A 26 4.14 -0.03 -5.26
CA HIS A 26 5.24 0.57 -4.53
C HIS A 26 6.57 -0.02 -4.97
N GLU A 27 7.59 0.83 -4.96
CA GLU A 27 8.99 0.45 -5.08
C GLU A 27 9.70 0.82 -3.78
N THR A 28 10.28 -0.18 -3.13
CA THR A 28 11.01 -0.02 -1.87
C THR A 28 12.48 -0.27 -2.12
N GLU A 29 13.31 0.75 -1.97
CA GLU A 29 14.76 0.61 -2.00
C GLU A 29 15.26 0.26 -0.60
N THR A 30 15.97 -0.87 -0.51
CA THR A 30 16.66 -1.28 0.73
C THR A 30 18.16 -1.22 0.51
N MET A 31 18.91 -0.68 1.47
CA MET A 31 20.38 -0.50 1.37
C MET A 31 21.14 -1.82 1.10
N LEU A 32 20.55 -2.96 1.43
CA LEU A 32 21.21 -4.27 1.38
C LEU A 32 20.58 -5.26 0.38
N GLY A 33 19.48 -4.91 -0.28
CA GLY A 33 18.63 -5.90 -0.97
C GLY A 33 18.05 -5.50 -2.32
N GLY A 34 18.53 -4.40 -2.92
CA GLY A 34 18.01 -3.89 -4.19
C GLY A 34 16.57 -3.32 -4.07
N PRO A 35 16.03 -2.79 -5.19
CA PRO A 35 14.66 -2.31 -5.23
C PRO A 35 13.67 -3.49 -5.23
N ARG A 36 12.73 -3.50 -4.30
CA ARG A 36 11.62 -4.45 -4.23
C ARG A 36 10.35 -3.78 -4.72
N LYS A 37 9.60 -4.44 -5.59
CA LYS A 37 8.31 -3.95 -6.07
C LYS A 37 7.17 -4.72 -5.41
N GLY A 38 6.01 -4.11 -5.35
CA GLY A 38 4.79 -4.81 -4.96
C GLY A 38 3.55 -3.95 -5.15
N GLU A 39 2.41 -4.53 -4.82
CA GLU A 39 1.08 -3.91 -4.89
C GLU A 39 0.49 -3.83 -3.48
N PHE A 40 -0.38 -2.85 -3.26
CA PHE A 40 -1.09 -2.70 -1.99
C PHE A 40 -2.55 -2.34 -2.23
N HIS A 41 -3.43 -2.90 -1.41
CA HIS A 41 -4.87 -2.72 -1.48
C HIS A 41 -5.38 -2.40 -0.06
N LEU A 42 -5.81 -1.16 0.14
CA LEU A 42 -6.27 -0.65 1.43
C LEU A 42 -7.72 -0.22 1.33
N ILE A 43 -8.51 -0.66 2.30
CA ILE A 43 -9.90 -0.23 2.46
C ILE A 43 -10.09 0.23 3.89
N TRP A 44 -10.63 1.42 4.05
CA TRP A 44 -11.09 1.93 5.34
C TRP A 44 -12.59 2.10 5.34
N LYS A 45 -13.20 1.86 6.49
CA LYS A 45 -14.63 2.08 6.73
C LYS A 45 -14.82 3.12 7.83
N LYS A 46 -15.75 4.06 7.62
CA LYS A 46 -16.17 5.04 8.61
C LYS A 46 -16.97 4.36 9.72
N PHE A 47 -16.59 4.60 10.96
CA PHE A 47 -17.26 4.16 12.18
C PHE A 47 -17.17 5.29 13.21
N ASP A 48 -18.32 5.80 13.66
CA ASP A 48 -18.42 6.93 14.60
C ASP A 48 -17.47 8.11 14.24
N ASP A 49 -17.59 8.59 13.00
CA ASP A 49 -16.79 9.68 12.43
C ASP A 49 -15.28 9.45 12.33
N LYS A 50 -14.82 8.20 12.46
CA LYS A 50 -13.42 7.80 12.25
C LYS A 50 -13.31 6.73 11.18
N TYR A 51 -12.26 6.80 10.36
CA TYR A 51 -11.95 5.72 9.43
C TYR A 51 -11.11 4.66 10.13
N LEU A 52 -11.61 3.42 10.14
CA LEU A 52 -10.91 2.25 10.64
C LEU A 52 -10.47 1.38 9.48
N ILE A 53 -9.33 0.70 9.62
CA ILE A 53 -8.84 -0.25 8.61
C ILE A 53 -9.82 -1.42 8.54
N LEU A 54 -10.39 -1.64 7.36
CA LEU A 54 -11.20 -2.81 7.04
C LEU A 54 -10.37 -3.89 6.34
N GLN A 55 -9.46 -3.47 5.45
CA GLN A 55 -8.55 -4.35 4.72
C GLN A 55 -7.20 -3.67 4.55
N ASP A 56 -6.13 -4.42 4.77
CA ASP A 56 -4.74 -4.01 4.60
C ASP A 56 -3.95 -5.17 3.98
N GLU A 57 -3.87 -5.18 2.65
CA GLU A 57 -3.22 -6.25 1.89
C GLU A 57 -2.03 -5.73 1.10
N TYR A 58 -0.91 -6.44 1.20
CA TYR A 58 0.31 -6.19 0.43
C TYR A 58 0.71 -7.44 -0.34
N PHE A 59 1.00 -7.27 -1.62
CA PHE A 59 1.47 -8.31 -2.51
C PHE A 59 2.89 -7.99 -2.94
N SER A 60 3.84 -8.88 -2.65
CA SER A 60 5.18 -8.74 -3.22
C SER A 60 5.15 -9.19 -4.68
N ASP A 61 5.83 -8.43 -5.53
CA ASP A 61 6.06 -8.79 -6.92
C ASP A 61 7.12 -9.91 -6.89
N ALA A 62 6.70 -11.14 -6.62
CA ALA A 62 7.57 -12.31 -6.49
C ALA A 62 8.12 -12.71 -7.86
N ARG A 63 9.01 -11.89 -8.42
CA ARG A 63 9.93 -12.31 -9.47
C ARG A 63 11.06 -13.10 -8.81
N ASN A 64 10.87 -14.40 -8.71
CA ASN A 64 11.95 -15.38 -8.87
C ASN A 64 11.78 -15.98 -10.28
N PRO A 65 12.84 -16.28 -11.02
CA PRO A 65 14.13 -16.78 -10.53
C PRO A 65 15.28 -15.76 -10.49
#